data_AF-A0A5P1E5T8-F1
#
_entry.id   AF-A0A5P1E5T8-F1
#
_cell.length_a   1.000
_cell.length_b   1.000
_cell.length_c   1.000
_cell.angle_alpha   90.00
_cell.angle_beta   90.00
_cell.angle_gamma   90.00
#
_symmetry.space_group_name_H-M   'P 1'
#
loop_
_entity.id
_entity.type
_entity.pdbx_description
1 polymer ?
#
loop_
_entity_poly.entity_id
_entity_poly.type
_entity_poly.pdbx_seq_one_letter_code
_entity_poly.pdbx_strand_id
1 'polypeptide(L)'
;MDDDEDDSTGTTSETYIGLGGIGKASDCCWCITTCTCVEAMYKIAHMDQEFPLLLPQDIVNCYLIHFDITPKFDKVRCYLWSIVKAFKYIITRGVLYEKDCPFVKKRGECIDRNENTKTFKIKCFQKIKDGDEATLLSCVSKHPVGAAIVITKDFLNLKKGTIYMGSNCWL
;
A
#
# COMPACT_ATOMS: atom_id res chain seq x y z
N MET A 1 12.88 -38.80 25.45
CA MET A 1 12.44 -39.67 24.35
C MET A 1 10.95 -39.36 24.20
N ASP A 2 10.54 -38.17 23.75
CA ASP A 2 10.92 -37.46 22.51
C ASP A 2 10.76 -38.45 21.33
N ASP A 3 9.86 -38.27 20.37
CA ASP A 3 9.44 -37.04 19.72
C ASP A 3 7.94 -37.07 19.30
N ASP A 4 7.22 -35.98 19.59
CA ASP A 4 5.95 -35.59 18.97
C ASP A 4 6.26 -34.67 17.77
N GLU A 5 5.96 -35.09 16.54
CA GLU A 5 5.97 -34.22 15.35
C GLU A 5 4.58 -33.60 15.15
N ASP A 6 4.39 -32.38 15.67
CA ASP A 6 3.28 -31.48 15.36
C ASP A 6 3.71 -30.55 14.21
N ASP A 7 3.29 -30.87 12.98
CA ASP A 7 3.50 -30.03 11.79
C ASP A 7 2.53 -28.83 11.84
N SER A 8 2.89 -27.87 12.68
CA SER A 8 2.17 -26.62 12.83
C SER A 8 2.23 -25.81 11.54
N THR A 9 1.03 -25.48 11.04
CA THR A 9 0.75 -24.60 9.91
C THR A 9 1.49 -23.27 10.02
N GLY A 10 2.62 -23.14 9.32
CA GLY A 10 3.35 -21.89 9.14
C GLY A 10 2.51 -20.89 8.35
N THR A 11 1.94 -19.92 9.05
CA THR A 11 1.24 -18.78 8.43
C THR A 11 2.28 -17.93 7.70
N THR A 12 2.40 -18.10 6.39
CA THR A 12 3.27 -17.28 5.55
C THR A 12 2.76 -15.84 5.56
N SER A 13 3.53 -14.95 6.17
CA SER A 13 3.34 -13.50 6.08
C SER A 13 3.55 -13.08 4.62
N GLU A 14 2.48 -13.06 3.83
CA GLU A 14 2.50 -12.55 2.46
C GLU A 14 2.79 -11.04 2.49
N THR A 15 3.99 -10.67 2.05
CA THR A 15 4.36 -9.26 1.85
C THR A 15 3.64 -8.76 0.61
N TYR A 16 2.54 -8.02 0.79
CA TYR A 16 1.81 -7.41 -0.32
C TYR A 16 2.62 -6.28 -0.97
N ILE A 17 3.33 -6.59 -2.05
CA ILE A 17 3.83 -5.61 -3.02
C ILE A 17 2.62 -5.20 -3.88
N GLY A 18 2.08 -4.00 -3.66
CA GLY A 18 0.93 -3.51 -4.43
C GLY A 18 1.31 -3.26 -5.90
N LEU A 19 0.98 -4.21 -6.76
CA LEU A 19 1.17 -4.13 -8.21
C LEU A 19 0.06 -3.26 -8.83
N GLY A 20 0.41 -2.07 -9.34
CA GLY A 20 -0.52 -1.17 -10.04
C GLY A 20 -0.49 -1.37 -11.55
N GLY A 21 -1.48 -2.08 -12.09
CA GLY A 21 -1.63 -2.32 -13.53
C GLY A 21 -2.55 -1.31 -14.20
N ILE A 22 -2.16 -0.80 -15.39
CA ILE A 22 -3.09 -0.09 -16.27
C ILE A 22 -3.99 -1.14 -16.93
N GLY A 23 -5.06 -1.55 -16.22
CA GLY A 23 -6.08 -2.43 -16.78
C GLY A 23 -6.81 -3.28 -15.72
N LYS A 24 -8.05 -2.90 -15.42
CA LYS A 24 -9.13 -3.66 -14.73
C LYS A 24 -8.80 -4.46 -13.44
N ALA A 25 -7.58 -4.41 -12.92
CA ALA A 25 -7.28 -4.70 -11.52
C ALA A 25 -7.67 -3.45 -10.71
N SER A 26 -8.32 -3.63 -9.57
CA SER A 26 -8.82 -2.53 -8.73
C SER A 26 -7.78 -1.41 -8.56
N ASP A 27 -8.13 -0.18 -8.94
CA ASP A 27 -7.32 1.06 -8.84
C ASP A 27 -7.07 1.48 -7.36
N CYS A 28 -6.69 0.53 -6.51
CA CYS A 28 -6.55 0.66 -5.06
C CYS A 28 -5.15 0.28 -4.58
N CYS A 29 -4.25 -0.16 -5.48
CA CYS A 29 -2.88 -0.56 -5.13
C CYS A 29 -2.14 0.52 -4.34
N TRP A 30 -2.39 1.79 -4.64
CA TRP A 30 -1.82 2.93 -3.92
C TRP A 30 -2.23 2.97 -2.44
N CYS A 31 -3.48 2.65 -2.09
CA CYS A 31 -3.93 2.57 -0.69
C CYS A 31 -3.30 1.37 0.00
N ILE A 32 -3.34 0.20 -0.66
CA ILE A 32 -2.81 -1.05 -0.10
C ILE A 32 -1.32 -0.88 0.20
N THR A 33 -0.53 -0.46 -0.79
CA THR A 33 0.91 -0.19 -0.62
C THR A 33 1.17 0.80 0.51
N THR A 34 0.32 1.81 0.67
CA THR A 34 0.49 2.78 1.76
C THR A 34 0.22 2.15 3.12
N CYS A 35 -0.90 1.46 3.30
CA CYS A 35 -1.23 0.78 4.55
C CYS A 35 -0.15 -0.24 4.93
N THR A 36 0.28 -1.09 3.98
CA THR A 36 1.28 -2.13 4.24
C THR A 36 2.64 -1.55 4.63
N CYS A 37 3.06 -0.43 4.02
CA CYS A 37 4.28 0.26 4.45
C CYS A 37 4.17 0.81 5.88
N VAL A 38 3.01 1.38 6.23
CA VAL A 38 2.78 1.92 7.58
C VAL A 38 2.73 0.80 8.63
N GLU A 39 2.00 -0.27 8.35
CA GLU A 39 1.88 -1.47 9.17
C GLU A 39 3.25 -2.10 9.45
N ALA A 40 4.02 -2.35 8.39
CA ALA A 40 5.33 -2.96 8.51
C ALA A 40 6.30 -2.07 9.28
N MET A 41 6.33 -0.76 8.99
CA MET A 41 7.17 0.17 9.71
C MET A 41 6.82 0.23 11.20
N TYR A 42 5.52 0.23 11.53
CA TYR A 42 5.08 0.17 12.92
C TYR A 42 5.55 -1.10 13.60
N LYS A 43 5.38 -2.26 12.96
CA LYS A 43 5.77 -3.54 13.54
C LYS A 43 7.29 -3.65 13.74
N ILE A 44 8.08 -3.10 12.81
CA ILE A 44 9.55 -3.02 12.95
C ILE A 44 9.93 -2.14 14.15
N ALA A 45 9.25 -1.01 14.35
CA ALA A 45 9.54 -0.08 15.44
C ALA A 45 9.00 -0.55 16.80
N HIS A 46 7.96 -1.39 16.81
CA HIS A 46 7.20 -1.80 18.00
C HIS A 46 6.95 -3.31 17.98
N MET A 47 8.03 -4.09 18.06
CA MET A 47 7.98 -5.56 17.89
C MET A 47 7.06 -6.27 18.88
N ASP A 48 6.92 -5.74 20.09
CA ASP A 48 6.09 -6.27 21.19
C ASP A 48 4.62 -5.87 21.10
N GLN A 49 4.27 -4.93 20.23
CA GLN A 49 2.89 -4.44 20.11
C GLN A 49 2.08 -5.23 19.07
N GLU A 50 0.77 -5.18 19.24
CA GLU A 50 -0.20 -5.74 18.29
C GLU A 50 0.00 -5.12 16.90
N PHE A 51 -0.12 -5.96 15.87
CA PHE A 51 0.01 -5.53 14.49
C PHE A 51 -1.19 -4.64 14.12
N PRO A 52 -0.96 -3.38 13.69
CA PRO A 52 -2.05 -2.44 13.46
C PRO A 52 -2.66 -2.69 12.09
N LEU A 53 -3.51 -3.69 11.92
CA LEU A 53 -4.12 -3.99 10.63
C LEU A 53 -5.03 -2.83 10.18
N LEU A 54 -4.62 -2.10 9.14
CA LEU A 54 -5.27 -0.89 8.66
C LEU A 54 -6.28 -1.23 7.56
N LEU A 55 -7.25 -0.34 7.36
CA LEU A 55 -8.33 -0.51 6.38
C LEU A 55 -8.06 0.33 5.11
N PRO A 56 -7.41 -0.19 4.05
CA PRO A 56 -7.26 0.51 2.77
C PRO A 56 -8.59 1.04 2.20
N GLN A 57 -9.70 0.34 2.48
CA GLN A 57 -11.03 0.72 2.02
C GLN A 57 -11.47 2.11 2.54
N ASP A 58 -11.08 2.46 3.76
CA ASP A 58 -11.36 3.77 4.34
C ASP A 58 -10.71 4.88 3.50
N ILE A 59 -9.44 4.69 3.11
CA ILE A 59 -8.74 5.63 2.21
C ILE A 59 -9.47 5.70 0.87
N VAL A 60 -9.82 4.56 0.25
CA VAL A 60 -10.52 4.52 -1.05
C VAL A 60 -11.85 5.29 -1.00
N ASN A 61 -12.63 5.13 0.06
CA ASN A 61 -13.95 5.75 0.18
C ASN A 61 -13.87 7.26 0.42
N CYS A 62 -12.96 7.66 1.29
CA CYS A 62 -12.96 8.98 1.89
C CYS A 62 -11.96 9.96 1.29
N TYR A 63 -10.90 9.49 0.64
CA TYR A 63 -9.79 10.31 0.16
C TYR A 63 -10.25 11.49 -0.70
N LEU A 64 -11.15 11.25 -1.66
CA LEU A 64 -11.62 12.30 -2.57
C LEU A 64 -12.43 13.38 -1.83
N ILE A 65 -13.26 12.98 -0.87
CA ILE A 65 -14.05 13.92 -0.06
C ILE A 65 -13.13 14.72 0.87
N HIS A 66 -12.19 14.03 1.53
CA HIS A 66 -11.26 14.65 2.49
C HIS A 66 -10.39 15.76 1.88
N PHE A 67 -9.98 15.60 0.62
CA PHE A 67 -9.18 16.60 -0.08
C PHE A 67 -9.98 17.49 -1.03
N ASP A 68 -11.33 17.47 -0.94
CA ASP A 68 -12.23 18.21 -1.82
C ASP A 68 -11.92 18.03 -3.32
N ILE A 69 -11.58 16.78 -3.69
CA ILE A 69 -11.21 16.42 -5.06
C ILE A 69 -12.48 15.96 -5.76
N THR A 70 -13.01 16.83 -6.61
CA THR A 70 -13.92 16.41 -7.66
C THR A 70 -13.11 15.66 -8.73
N PRO A 71 -13.41 14.38 -9.04
CA PRO A 71 -12.73 13.67 -10.10
C PRO A 71 -13.04 14.33 -11.44
N LYS A 72 -12.15 15.22 -11.90
CA LYS A 72 -12.12 15.63 -13.29
C LYS A 72 -11.48 14.49 -14.07
N PHE A 73 -12.21 13.91 -15.02
CA PHE A 73 -11.61 13.06 -16.06
C PHE A 73 -10.68 13.93 -16.90
N ASP A 74 -9.47 14.17 -16.40
CA ASP A 74 -8.47 14.92 -17.12
C ASP A 74 -7.59 13.91 -17.87
N LYS A 75 -7.68 13.91 -19.20
CA LYS A 75 -6.91 13.05 -20.10
C LYS A 75 -5.38 13.24 -19.94
N VAL A 76 -4.94 14.27 -19.20
CA VAL A 76 -3.54 14.69 -19.08
C VAL A 76 -2.93 14.40 -17.70
N ARG A 77 -3.74 14.23 -16.64
CA ARG A 77 -3.21 14.01 -15.27
C ARG A 77 -3.18 12.53 -14.96
N CYS A 78 -1.99 11.94 -15.02
CA CYS A 78 -1.84 10.50 -14.87
C CYS A 78 -2.30 9.93 -13.51
N TYR A 79 -2.51 10.70 -12.44
CA TYR A 79 -2.84 10.10 -11.14
C TYR A 79 -3.75 10.96 -10.25
N LEU A 80 -5.06 10.67 -10.23
CA LEU A 80 -5.94 11.02 -9.09
C LEU A 80 -5.51 10.29 -7.81
N TRP A 81 -4.84 9.15 -7.99
CA TRP A 81 -4.53 8.12 -7.00
C TRP A 81 -3.02 8.05 -6.74
N SER A 82 -2.57 8.31 -5.51
CA SER A 82 -1.13 8.47 -5.23
C SER A 82 -0.77 7.98 -3.84
N ILE A 83 0.27 7.14 -3.74
CA ILE A 83 0.87 6.70 -2.46
C ILE A 83 1.22 7.91 -1.58
N VAL A 84 1.83 8.94 -2.18
CA VAL A 84 2.18 10.20 -1.47
C VAL A 84 0.95 10.84 -0.84
N LYS A 85 -0.18 10.86 -1.56
CA LYS A 85 -1.41 11.46 -1.04
C LYS A 85 -2.13 10.57 -0.02
N ALA A 86 -2.03 9.25 -0.14
CA ALA A 86 -2.49 8.33 0.90
C ALA A 86 -1.70 8.52 2.21
N PHE A 87 -0.36 8.68 2.15
CA PHE A 87 0.40 9.03 3.35
C PHE A 87 -0.07 10.35 3.97
N LYS A 88 -0.33 11.38 3.15
CA LYS A 88 -0.91 12.65 3.64
C LYS A 88 -2.29 12.46 4.27
N TYR A 89 -3.12 11.57 3.73
CA TYR A 89 -4.42 11.23 4.31
C TYR A 89 -4.25 10.61 5.71
N ILE A 90 -3.33 9.66 5.88
CA ILE A 90 -3.03 9.03 7.17
C ILE A 90 -2.49 10.06 8.18
N ILE A 91 -1.65 11.00 7.75
CA ILE A 91 -1.17 12.09 8.62
C ILE A 91 -2.31 12.98 9.09
N THR A 92 -3.15 13.43 8.17
CA THR A 92 -4.16 14.47 8.45
C THR A 92 -5.41 13.91 9.11
N ARG A 93 -6.02 12.90 8.49
CA ARG A 93 -7.27 12.29 8.94
C ARG A 93 -7.05 11.04 9.81
N GLY A 94 -5.98 10.31 9.56
CA GLY A 94 -5.79 8.94 10.06
C GLY A 94 -6.62 7.93 9.29
N VAL A 95 -6.22 6.67 9.37
CA VAL A 95 -6.90 5.53 8.73
C VAL A 95 -7.55 4.64 9.80
N LEU A 96 -8.67 4.01 9.45
CA LEU A 96 -9.35 3.05 10.31
C LEU A 96 -8.60 1.71 10.33
N TYR A 97 -8.92 0.88 11.33
CA TYR A 97 -8.45 -0.50 11.41
C TYR A 97 -9.40 -1.41 10.63
N GLU A 98 -8.89 -2.52 10.10
CA GLU A 98 -9.66 -3.44 9.25
C GLU A 98 -10.76 -4.23 9.99
N LYS A 99 -10.78 -4.18 11.33
CA LYS A 99 -11.73 -4.91 12.18
C LYS A 99 -13.16 -4.89 11.59
N ASP A 100 -13.62 -6.07 11.21
CA ASP A 100 -14.94 -6.40 10.66
C ASP A 100 -15.38 -5.67 9.37
N CYS A 101 -14.50 -4.94 8.67
CA CYS A 101 -14.81 -4.27 7.41
C CYS A 101 -13.95 -4.82 6.25
N PRO A 102 -14.48 -5.72 5.41
CA PRO A 102 -13.70 -6.31 4.34
C PRO A 102 -13.35 -5.30 3.26
N PHE A 103 -12.13 -5.38 2.73
CA PHE A 103 -11.72 -4.61 1.56
C PHE A 103 -12.45 -5.08 0.29
N VAL A 104 -13.35 -4.25 -0.23
CA VAL A 104 -14.23 -4.58 -1.36
C VAL A 104 -13.72 -4.10 -2.72
N LYS A 105 -12.48 -3.56 -2.80
CA LYS A 105 -11.78 -3.21 -4.05
C LYS A 105 -12.52 -2.22 -4.96
N LYS A 106 -13.55 -1.54 -4.43
CA LYS A 106 -14.40 -0.56 -5.11
C LYS A 106 -14.69 0.59 -4.17
N ARG A 107 -14.78 1.81 -4.70
CA ARG A 107 -15.19 2.98 -3.91
C ARG A 107 -16.63 2.82 -3.41
N GLY A 108 -16.80 2.94 -2.11
CA GLY A 108 -18.08 3.09 -1.42
C GLY A 108 -18.21 4.49 -0.79
N GLU A 109 -19.23 4.63 0.06
CA GLU A 109 -19.44 5.85 0.84
C GLU A 109 -18.34 6.05 1.87
N CYS A 110 -18.00 7.31 2.12
CA CYS A 110 -17.01 7.63 3.14
C CYS A 110 -17.56 7.30 4.52
N ILE A 111 -16.75 6.60 5.32
CA ILE A 111 -17.13 6.17 6.66
C ILE A 111 -17.16 7.40 7.57
N ASP A 112 -18.32 7.64 8.17
CA ASP A 112 -18.52 8.70 9.15
C ASP A 112 -17.69 8.45 10.40
N ARG A 113 -17.14 9.53 10.96
CA ARG A 113 -16.31 9.49 12.16
C ARG A 113 -16.77 10.54 13.14
N ASN A 114 -16.70 10.19 14.42
CA ASN A 114 -16.90 11.09 15.54
C ASN A 114 -15.60 11.24 16.35
N GLU A 115 -15.64 12.04 17.41
CA GLU A 115 -14.52 12.29 18.32
C GLU A 115 -13.97 11.04 19.02
N ASN A 116 -14.77 9.97 19.12
CA ASN A 116 -14.38 8.71 19.75
C ASN A 116 -13.82 7.69 18.76
N THR A 117 -13.81 8.01 17.46
CA THR A 117 -13.37 7.10 16.42
C THR A 117 -11.84 6.93 16.46
N LYS A 118 -11.39 5.74 16.90
CA LYS A 118 -9.97 5.39 16.91
C LYS A 118 -9.43 5.30 15.48
N THR A 119 -8.37 6.05 15.21
CA THR A 119 -7.66 6.04 13.91
C THR A 119 -6.17 5.85 14.14
N PHE A 120 -5.50 5.25 13.16
CA PHE A 120 -4.05 5.17 13.11
C PHE A 120 -3.49 6.37 12.35
N LYS A 121 -2.44 7.01 12.89
CA LYS A 121 -1.76 8.15 12.27
C LYS A 121 -0.26 7.95 12.26
N ILE A 122 0.37 8.45 11.20
CA ILE A 122 1.82 8.62 11.13
C ILE A 122 2.18 10.10 11.25
N LYS A 123 3.42 10.38 11.62
CA LYS A 123 3.91 11.77 11.73
C LYS A 123 4.34 12.36 10.39
N CYS A 124 5.04 11.58 9.58
CA CYS A 124 5.61 12.01 8.31
C CYS A 124 5.87 10.83 7.37
N PHE A 125 6.27 11.15 6.14
CA PHE A 125 6.86 10.22 5.19
C PHE A 125 8.02 10.92 4.48
N GLN A 126 8.96 10.15 3.94
CA GLN A 126 10.04 10.66 3.10
C GLN A 126 9.80 10.24 1.65
N LYS A 127 9.84 11.21 0.71
CA LYS A 127 9.85 10.90 -0.72
C LYS A 127 11.30 10.68 -1.16
N ILE A 128 11.56 9.55 -1.80
CA ILE A 128 12.83 9.28 -2.50
C ILE A 128 12.75 9.95 -3.88
N LYS A 129 13.84 10.57 -4.32
CA LYS A 129 13.90 11.20 -5.64
C LYS A 129 13.81 10.13 -6.72
N ASP A 130 13.10 10.44 -7.80
CA ASP A 130 12.94 9.53 -8.92
C ASP A 130 14.33 9.20 -9.51
N GLY A 131 14.64 7.92 -9.68
CA GLY A 131 15.95 7.44 -10.16
C GLY A 131 17.07 7.34 -9.11
N ASP A 132 16.83 7.73 -7.85
CA ASP A 132 17.82 7.60 -6.78
C ASP A 132 17.82 6.18 -6.17
N GLU A 133 18.38 5.24 -6.93
CA GLU A 133 18.46 3.83 -6.55
C GLU A 133 19.30 3.60 -5.29
N ALA A 134 20.37 4.39 -5.10
CA ALA A 134 21.23 4.28 -3.93
C ALA A 134 20.46 4.58 -2.63
N THR A 135 19.68 5.66 -2.61
CA THR A 135 18.82 5.99 -1.46
C THR A 135 17.72 4.94 -1.29
N LEU A 136 17.13 4.45 -2.39
CA LEU A 136 16.12 3.39 -2.34
C LEU A 136 16.66 2.12 -1.67
N LEU A 137 17.81 1.62 -2.12
CA LEU A 137 18.46 0.42 -1.55
C LEU A 137 18.80 0.62 -0.07
N SER A 138 19.30 1.80 0.30
CA SER A 138 19.57 2.15 1.69
C SER A 138 18.32 2.11 2.57
N CYS A 139 17.18 2.61 2.08
CA CYS A 139 15.91 2.56 2.81
C CYS A 139 15.35 1.13 2.90
N VAL A 140 15.34 0.38 1.79
CA VAL A 140 14.80 -1.00 1.73
C VAL A 140 15.55 -1.94 2.67
N SER A 141 16.84 -1.69 2.92
CA SER A 141 17.62 -2.47 3.91
C SER A 141 17.12 -2.33 5.35
N LYS A 142 16.26 -1.33 5.64
CA LYS A 142 15.79 -1.00 6.99
C LYS A 142 14.30 -1.27 7.18
N HIS A 143 13.50 -0.98 6.16
CA HIS A 143 12.05 -1.15 6.19
C HIS A 143 11.48 -1.19 4.76
N PRO A 144 10.26 -1.73 4.56
CA PRO A 144 9.58 -1.64 3.27
C PRO A 144 9.41 -0.20 2.79
N VAL A 145 9.55 -0.01 1.47
CA VAL A 145 9.37 1.29 0.80
C VAL A 145 8.25 1.17 -0.22
N GLY A 146 7.27 2.07 -0.14
CA GLY A 146 6.19 2.13 -1.11
C GLY A 146 6.69 2.63 -2.46
N ALA A 147 6.56 1.81 -3.49
CA ALA A 147 6.99 2.11 -4.85
C ALA A 147 5.83 2.01 -5.85
N ALA A 148 5.99 2.67 -6.99
CA ALA A 148 5.13 2.51 -8.16
C ALA A 148 5.98 2.06 -9.34
N ILE A 149 5.44 1.12 -10.11
CA ILE A 149 6.08 0.61 -11.32
C ILE A 149 5.12 0.79 -12.50
N VAL A 150 5.70 0.87 -13.71
CA VAL A 150 4.91 0.78 -14.94
C VAL A 150 4.70 -0.70 -15.24
N ILE A 151 3.44 -1.14 -15.24
CA ILE A 151 3.10 -2.50 -15.64
C ILE A 151 2.95 -2.56 -17.16
N THR A 152 3.81 -3.34 -17.79
CA THR A 152 3.81 -3.62 -19.23
C THR A 152 3.15 -4.98 -19.50
N LYS A 153 2.88 -5.29 -20.78
CA LYS A 153 2.44 -6.64 -21.17
C LYS A 153 3.49 -7.70 -20.81
N ASP A 154 4.78 -7.37 -20.90
CA ASP A 154 5.85 -8.31 -20.56
C ASP A 154 5.86 -8.60 -19.06
N PHE A 155 5.63 -7.57 -18.23
CA PHE A 155 5.48 -7.74 -16.79
C PHE A 155 4.30 -8.65 -16.43
N LEU A 156 3.14 -8.48 -17.10
CA LEU A 156 1.96 -9.32 -16.89
C LEU A 156 2.17 -10.78 -17.28
N ASN A 157 3.09 -11.05 -18.22
CA ASN A 157 3.43 -12.40 -18.69
C ASN A 157 4.75 -12.92 -18.09
N LEU A 158 5.26 -12.29 -17.04
CA LEU A 158 6.51 -12.68 -16.40
C LEU A 158 6.41 -14.11 -15.87
N LYS A 159 7.38 -14.95 -16.21
CA LYS A 159 7.41 -16.35 -15.76
C LYS A 159 7.82 -16.40 -14.29
N LYS A 160 7.16 -17.28 -13.51
CA LYS A 160 7.54 -17.54 -12.12
C LYS A 160 9.04 -17.86 -12.02
N GLY A 161 9.73 -17.23 -11.06
CA GLY A 161 11.15 -17.43 -10.82
C GLY A 161 12.09 -16.67 -11.77
N THR A 162 11.58 -15.78 -12.62
CA THR A 162 12.41 -14.94 -13.50
C THR A 162 12.52 -13.50 -12.99
N ILE A 163 13.64 -12.85 -13.32
CA ILE A 163 13.87 -11.43 -13.03
C ILE A 163 13.31 -10.61 -14.20
N TYR A 164 12.44 -9.65 -13.89
CA TYR A 164 11.96 -8.69 -14.87
C TYR A 164 13.02 -7.60 -15.11
N MET A 165 13.50 -7.49 -16.35
CA MET A 165 14.54 -6.54 -16.74
C MET A 165 13.98 -5.30 -17.48
N GLY A 166 12.66 -5.16 -17.55
CA GLY A 166 12.00 -4.17 -18.41
C GLY A 166 11.77 -4.67 -19.83
N SER A 167 10.83 -4.05 -20.54
CA SER A 167 10.73 -4.20 -22.00
C SER A 167 11.95 -3.53 -22.63
N ASN A 168 12.69 -4.24 -23.48
CA ASN A 168 13.83 -3.68 -24.23
C ASN A 168 13.34 -2.58 -25.19
N CYS A 169 13.18 -1.35 -24.70
CA CYS A 169 12.90 -0.18 -25.54
C CYS A 169 14.18 0.66 -25.67
N TRP A 170 15.16 0.10 -26.38
CA TRP A 170 16.22 0.82 -27.08
C TRP A 170 16.58 0.07 -28.37
N LEU A 171 15.66 0.08 -29.35
CA LEU A 171 15.95 -0.03 -30.78
C LEU A 171 14.97 0.87 -31.53
#